data_AF-A0A935KUQ7-F1
#
_entry.id   AF-A0A935KUQ7-F1
#
_cell.length_a   1.000
_cell.length_b   1.000
_cell.length_c   1.000
_cell.angle_alpha   90.00
_cell.angle_beta   90.00
_cell.angle_gamma   90.00
#
_symmetry.space_group_name_H-M   'P 1'
#
loop_
_entity.id
_entity.type
_entity.pdbx_description
1 polymer ?
#
loop_
_entity_poly.entity_id
_entity_poly.type
_entity_poly.pdbx_seq_one_letter_code
_entity_poly.pdbx_strand_id
1 'polypeptide(L)'
;MKQTSTTKMPDISKAADDDAPKLTQADFDRARFRVGLKDASRAEWQAAVRARVVKLRINIMLDAPIVEHFKALAGDRGYQTLINDTLRRVIETGHLEADLRRLIREELHPS
;
A
#
# COMPACT_ATOMS: atom_id res chain seq x y z
N MET A 1 7.15 31.42 -17.54
CA MET A 1 6.72 30.51 -16.45
C MET A 1 5.27 30.14 -16.72
N LYS A 2 4.97 28.87 -17.01
CA LYS A 2 3.59 28.42 -17.27
C LYS A 2 2.97 27.96 -15.95
N GLN A 3 1.91 28.62 -15.51
CA GLN A 3 1.13 28.19 -14.35
C GLN A 3 0.47 26.84 -14.65
N THR A 4 0.80 25.82 -13.86
CA THR A 4 0.07 24.56 -13.85
C THR A 4 -1.21 24.76 -13.04
N SER A 5 -2.35 24.78 -13.72
CA SER A 5 -3.66 24.79 -13.09
C SER A 5 -3.80 23.54 -12.22
N THR A 6 -3.91 23.71 -10.90
CA THR A 6 -4.32 22.61 -10.02
C THR A 6 -5.80 22.35 -10.31
N THR A 7 -6.10 21.32 -11.10
CA THR A 7 -7.47 20.82 -11.22
C THR A 7 -7.83 20.23 -9.87
N LYS A 8 -8.54 21.02 -9.05
CA LYS A 8 -9.14 20.58 -7.80
C LYS A 8 -10.02 19.38 -8.13
N MET A 9 -9.58 18.17 -7.76
CA MET A 9 -10.43 16.99 -7.88
C MET A 9 -11.74 17.29 -7.15
N PRO A 10 -12.90 17.10 -7.81
CA PRO A 10 -14.17 17.29 -7.15
C PRO A 10 -14.26 16.28 -6.00
N ASP A 11 -14.67 16.79 -4.85
CA ASP A 11 -15.02 15.96 -3.71
C ASP A 11 -16.23 15.11 -4.10
N ILE A 12 -15.95 13.85 -4.49
CA ILE A 12 -16.97 12.90 -4.95
C ILE A 12 -18.00 12.58 -3.87
N SER A 13 -17.78 12.98 -2.60
CA SER A 13 -18.78 12.87 -1.54
C SER A 13 -19.98 13.80 -1.73
N LYS A 14 -19.94 14.72 -2.71
CA LYS A 14 -21.07 15.60 -3.06
C LYS A 14 -21.84 15.17 -4.32
N ALA A 15 -21.36 14.17 -5.06
CA ALA A 15 -21.99 13.74 -6.30
C ALA A 15 -22.77 12.44 -6.05
N ALA A 16 -24.09 12.55 -6.21
CA ALA A 16 -25.12 11.52 -6.07
C ALA A 16 -25.50 11.15 -4.63
N ASP A 17 -26.80 10.96 -4.43
CA ASP A 17 -27.45 10.41 -3.24
C ASP A 17 -26.70 9.20 -2.70
N ASP A 18 -25.79 9.42 -1.75
CA ASP A 18 -25.32 8.36 -0.88
C ASP A 18 -26.38 8.17 0.20
N ASP A 19 -27.40 7.38 -0.12
CA ASP A 19 -28.49 6.97 0.78
C ASP A 19 -27.97 6.08 1.94
N ALA A 20 -26.66 5.78 1.95
CA ALA A 20 -26.01 5.13 3.06
C ALA A 20 -25.92 6.07 4.27
N PRO A 21 -26.32 5.60 5.46
CA PRO A 21 -26.18 6.40 6.68
C PRO A 21 -24.70 6.72 6.94
N LYS A 22 -24.43 7.97 7.33
CA LYS A 22 -23.09 8.41 7.69
C LYS A 22 -22.54 7.54 8.83
N LEU A 23 -21.34 7.00 8.62
CA LEU A 23 -20.64 6.23 9.64
C LEU A 23 -20.43 7.08 10.90
N THR A 24 -20.94 6.57 12.02
CA THR A 24 -20.83 7.16 13.37
C THR A 24 -19.84 6.38 14.22
N GLN A 25 -19.36 6.98 15.32
CA GLN A 25 -18.50 6.28 16.29
C GLN A 25 -19.16 5.00 16.84
N ALA A 26 -20.48 5.02 17.06
CA ALA A 26 -21.24 3.86 17.51
C ALA A 26 -21.22 2.70 16.50
N ASP A 27 -21.00 2.98 15.21
CA ASP A 27 -20.85 1.95 14.17
C ASP A 27 -19.50 1.22 14.31
N PHE A 28 -18.44 1.96 14.67
CA PHE A 28 -17.13 1.37 14.95
C PHE A 28 -17.12 0.63 16.29
N ASP A 29 -17.83 1.14 17.30
CA ASP A 29 -17.88 0.51 18.62
C ASP A 29 -18.60 -0.84 18.59
N ARG A 30 -19.61 -1.01 17.71
CA ARG A 30 -20.29 -2.29 17.49
C ARG A 30 -19.63 -3.19 16.45
N ALA A 31 -18.50 -2.77 15.87
CA ALA A 31 -17.84 -3.53 14.82
C ALA A 31 -17.33 -4.88 15.34
N ARG A 32 -17.49 -5.93 14.53
CA ARG A 32 -16.89 -7.24 14.78
C ARG A 32 -15.55 -7.35 14.06
N PHE A 33 -14.47 -7.51 14.83
CA PHE A 33 -13.15 -7.76 14.26
C PHE A 33 -13.09 -9.19 13.71
N ARG A 34 -12.54 -9.35 12.50
CA ARG A 34 -12.37 -10.67 11.87
C ARG A 34 -10.96 -10.83 11.31
N VAL A 35 -10.41 -12.03 11.45
CA VAL A 35 -9.12 -12.46 10.86
C VAL A 35 -9.37 -13.74 10.08
N GLY A 36 -9.10 -13.75 8.77
CA GLY A 36 -9.34 -14.93 7.92
C GLY A 36 -10.81 -15.38 7.93
N LEU A 37 -11.75 -14.42 7.92
CA LEU A 37 -13.21 -14.65 8.03
C LEU A 37 -13.67 -15.28 9.35
N LYS A 38 -12.83 -15.34 10.39
CA LYS A 38 -13.22 -15.78 11.74
C LYS A 38 -13.31 -14.58 12.68
N ASP A 39 -14.31 -14.57 13.54
CA ASP A 39 -14.47 -13.55 14.56
C ASP A 39 -13.26 -13.60 15.51
N ALA A 40 -12.73 -12.42 15.83
CA ALA A 40 -11.52 -12.26 16.62
C ALA A 40 -11.74 -11.15 17.66
N SER A 41 -11.07 -11.26 18.79
CA SER A 41 -10.97 -10.15 19.73
C SER A 41 -10.17 -9.00 19.10
N ARG A 42 -10.33 -7.80 19.67
CA ARG A 42 -9.54 -6.62 19.25
C ARG A 42 -8.03 -6.87 19.36
N ALA A 43 -7.59 -7.58 20.40
CA ALA A 43 -6.19 -7.90 20.63
C ALA A 43 -5.64 -8.87 19.57
N GLU A 44 -6.39 -9.93 19.25
CA GLU A 44 -6.02 -10.88 18.20
C GLU A 44 -6.00 -10.24 16.82
N TRP A 45 -6.97 -9.38 16.52
CA TRP A 45 -6.99 -8.62 15.27
C TRP A 45 -5.79 -7.67 15.18
N GLN A 46 -5.48 -6.93 16.25
CA GLN A 46 -4.30 -6.06 16.29
C GLN A 46 -3.01 -6.85 16.14
N ALA A 47 -2.90 -8.03 16.78
CA ALA A 47 -1.75 -8.91 16.65
C ALA A 47 -1.61 -9.44 15.21
N ALA A 48 -2.71 -9.87 14.58
CA ALA A 48 -2.70 -10.35 13.19
C ALA A 48 -2.33 -9.24 12.18
N VAL A 49 -2.84 -8.01 12.38
CA VAL A 49 -2.46 -6.84 11.59
C VAL A 49 -0.98 -6.53 11.78
N ARG A 50 -0.49 -6.50 13.03
CA ARG A 50 0.93 -6.26 13.33
C ARG A 50 1.83 -7.35 12.75
N ALA A 51 1.43 -8.61 12.80
CA ALA A 51 2.17 -9.74 12.25
C ALA A 51 2.33 -9.64 10.72
N ARG A 52 1.35 -9.06 10.01
CA ARG A 52 1.46 -8.79 8.57
C ARG A 52 2.25 -7.52 8.23
N VAL A 53 2.44 -6.63 9.21
CA VAL A 53 3.06 -5.30 9.05
C VAL A 53 4.23 -5.13 10.03
N VAL A 54 5.11 -6.13 10.14
CA VAL A 54 6.32 -5.98 10.95
C VAL A 54 7.36 -5.23 10.12
N LYS A 55 7.45 -3.91 10.29
CA LYS A 55 8.59 -3.12 9.81
C LYS A 55 9.79 -3.45 10.68
N LEU A 56 10.76 -4.17 10.12
CA LEU A 56 12.01 -4.48 10.83
C LEU A 56 12.91 -3.24 10.85
N ARG A 57 13.48 -2.93 12.02
CA ARG A 57 14.54 -1.92 12.14
C ARG A 57 15.86 -2.60 11.79
N ILE A 58 16.40 -2.25 10.63
CA ILE A 58 17.68 -2.76 10.14
C ILE A 58 18.68 -1.61 10.00
N ASN A 59 19.97 -1.93 10.02
CA ASN A 59 21.03 -1.01 9.64
C ASN A 59 21.42 -1.32 8.19
N ILE A 60 21.24 -0.34 7.29
CA ILE A 60 21.64 -0.43 5.89
C ILE A 60 22.36 0.87 5.51
N MET A 61 23.37 0.75 4.65
CA MET A 61 23.98 1.90 3.99
C MET A 61 23.29 2.16 2.66
N LEU A 62 22.95 3.41 2.39
CA LEU A 62 22.43 3.89 1.12
C LEU A 62 23.27 5.08 0.69
N ASP A 63 23.52 5.19 -0.61
CA ASP A 63 24.28 6.32 -1.14
C ASP A 63 23.53 7.64 -0.89
N ALA A 64 24.29 8.71 -0.60
CA ALA A 64 23.73 10.03 -0.33
C ALA A 64 22.76 10.51 -1.44
N PRO A 65 23.06 10.35 -2.75
CA PRO A 65 22.13 10.75 -3.81
C PRO A 65 20.78 10.03 -3.75
N ILE A 66 20.76 8.76 -3.33
CA ILE A 66 19.51 7.97 -3.20
C ILE A 66 18.66 8.55 -2.07
N VAL A 67 19.27 8.81 -0.91
CA VAL A 67 18.56 9.37 0.24
C VAL A 67 18.00 10.76 -0.09
N GLU A 68 18.78 11.62 -0.73
CA GLU A 68 18.35 12.97 -1.11
C GLU A 68 17.22 12.94 -2.16
N HIS A 69 17.28 12.03 -3.13
CA HIS A 69 16.17 11.81 -4.07
C HIS A 69 14.85 11.51 -3.35
N PHE A 70 14.85 10.53 -2.43
CA PHE A 70 13.63 10.16 -1.71
C PHE A 70 13.17 11.21 -0.70
N LYS A 71 14.08 12.01 -0.11
CA LYS A 71 13.71 13.17 0.70
C LYS A 71 13.00 14.24 -0.13
N ALA A 72 13.47 14.52 -1.34
CA ALA A 72 12.84 15.48 -2.23
C ALA A 72 11.44 15.03 -2.69
N LEU A 73 11.23 13.73 -2.88
CA LEU A 73 9.90 13.17 -3.23
C LEU A 73 8.94 13.07 -2.04
N ALA A 74 9.43 13.07 -0.80
CA ALA A 74 8.67 12.70 0.38
C ALA A 74 7.42 13.58 0.61
N GLY A 75 7.50 14.90 0.42
CA GLY A 75 6.41 15.80 0.83
C GLY A 75 5.96 15.46 2.26
N ASP A 76 4.64 15.28 2.46
CA ASP A 76 4.06 14.84 3.75
C ASP A 76 4.27 13.33 4.05
N ARG A 77 4.64 12.55 3.05
CA ARG A 77 4.82 11.09 3.13
C ARG A 77 6.29 10.80 3.45
N GLY A 78 6.61 10.41 4.69
CA GLY A 78 8.00 10.20 5.11
C GLY A 78 8.85 9.38 4.12
N TYR A 79 10.07 9.85 3.81
CA TYR A 79 10.96 9.29 2.78
C TYR A 79 11.23 7.78 2.92
N GLN A 80 11.26 7.26 4.16
CA GLN A 80 11.43 5.83 4.41
C GLN A 80 10.27 4.99 3.85
N THR A 81 9.05 5.52 3.87
CA THR A 81 7.88 4.85 3.31
C THR A 81 8.02 4.72 1.80
N LEU A 82 8.47 5.79 1.13
CA LEU A 82 8.71 5.76 -0.31
C LEU A 82 9.81 4.77 -0.71
N ILE A 83 10.91 4.71 0.06
CA ILE A 83 11.98 3.73 -0.16
C ILE A 83 11.41 2.30 -0.06
N ASN A 84 10.66 2.00 1.01
CA ASN A 84 10.07 0.69 1.21
C ASN A 84 9.05 0.32 0.11
N ASP A 85 8.23 1.27 -0.33
CA ASP A 85 7.25 1.06 -1.41
C ASP A 85 7.94 0.79 -2.74
N THR A 86 9.03 1.50 -3.05
CA THR A 86 9.83 1.25 -4.25
C THR A 86 10.47 -0.15 -4.21
N LEU A 87 11.07 -0.54 -3.08
CA LEU A 87 11.65 -1.88 -2.92
C LEU A 87 10.59 -2.98 -3.09
N ARG A 88 9.39 -2.78 -2.53
CA ARG A 88 8.26 -3.70 -2.68
C ARG A 88 7.87 -3.87 -4.15
N ARG A 89 7.72 -2.77 -4.89
CA ARG A 89 7.37 -2.81 -6.33
C ARG A 89 8.41 -3.55 -7.17
N VAL A 90 9.69 -3.37 -6.87
CA VAL A 90 10.78 -4.06 -7.59
C VAL A 90 10.71 -5.58 -7.34
N ILE A 91 10.46 -6.00 -6.11
CA ILE A 91 10.25 -7.41 -5.76
C ILE A 91 9.05 -7.97 -6.53
N GLU A 92 7.89 -7.31 -6.46
CA GLU A 92 6.67 -7.74 -7.14
C GLU A 92 6.85 -7.84 -8.66
N THR A 93 7.51 -6.86 -9.28
CA THR A 93 7.76 -6.83 -10.73
C THR A 93 8.76 -7.90 -11.16
N GLY A 94 9.82 -8.13 -10.37
CA GLY A 94 10.82 -9.18 -10.65
C GLY A 94 10.21 -10.58 -10.61
N HIS A 95 9.28 -10.83 -9.69
CA HIS A 95 8.53 -12.09 -9.65
C HIS A 95 7.63 -12.24 -10.88
N LEU A 96 6.89 -11.20 -11.26
CA LEU A 96 6.02 -11.24 -12.44
C LEU A 96 6.80 -11.53 -13.72
N GLU A 97 7.97 -10.91 -13.91
CA GLU A 97 8.80 -11.16 -15.09
C GLU A 97 9.33 -12.60 -15.13
N ALA A 98 9.78 -13.12 -14.00
CA ALA A 98 10.27 -14.49 -13.89
C ALA A 98 9.16 -15.51 -14.20
N ASP A 99 7.96 -15.29 -13.64
CA ASP A 99 6.79 -16.15 -13.86
C ASP A 99 6.34 -16.09 -15.32
N LEU A 100 6.32 -14.90 -15.94
CA LEU A 100 5.95 -14.73 -17.35
C LEU A 100 6.96 -15.42 -18.29
N ARG A 101 8.27 -15.29 -18.02
CA ARG A 101 9.31 -15.99 -18.80
C ARG A 101 9.19 -17.50 -18.69
N ARG A 102 8.80 -18.02 -17.52
CA ARG A 102 8.55 -19.45 -17.31
C ARG A 102 7.35 -19.91 -18.12
N LEU A 103 6.22 -19.22 -18.00
CA LEU A 103 5.00 -19.57 -18.74
C LEU A 103 5.23 -19.58 -20.25
N ILE A 104 5.89 -18.53 -20.78
CA ILE A 104 6.23 -18.46 -22.22
C ILE A 104 7.11 -19.64 -22.65
N ARG A 105 8.05 -20.09 -21.81
CA ARG A 105 8.88 -21.26 -22.13
C ARG A 105 8.08 -22.55 -22.15
N GLU A 106 7.14 -22.72 -21.22
CA GLU A 106 6.24 -23.87 -21.16
C GLU A 106 5.35 -23.93 -22.40
N GLU A 107 4.86 -22.77 -22.90
CA GLU A 107 4.03 -22.68 -24.11
C GLU A 107 4.82 -22.82 -25.43
N LEU A 108 6.11 -22.41 -25.46
CA LEU A 108 6.97 -22.53 -26.65
C LEU A 108 7.66 -23.88 -26.78
N HIS A 109 7.67 -24.69 -25.71
CA HIS A 109 8.10 -26.08 -25.73
C HIS A 109 6.96 -27.01 -25.29
N PRO A 110 5.85 -27.06 -26.05
CA PRO A 110 4.86 -28.10 -25.84
C PRO A 110 5.53 -29.44 -26.16
N SER A 111 5.40 -30.40 -25.23
CA SER A 111 5.75 -31.80 -25.52
C SER A 111 4.85 -32.39 -26.58
#